data_AF-A0A6G3PLS6-F1
#
_entry.id   AF-A0A6G3PLS6-F1
#
_cell.length_a   1.000
_cell.length_b   1.000
_cell.length_c   1.000
_cell.angle_alpha   90.00
_cell.angle_beta   90.00
_cell.angle_gamma   90.00
#
_symmetry.space_group_name_H-M   'P 1'
#
loop_
_entity.id
_entity.type
_entity.pdbx_description
1 polymer ?
#
loop_
_entity_poly.entity_id
_entity_poly.type
_entity_poly.pdbx_seq_one_letter_code
_entity_poly.pdbx_strand_id
1 'polypeptide(L)'
;MTDTTALPESAAPAEPATARLLAEAAGRIDAPDVVLAVSRNGARTVHTGGGAAPGPVPRERLAHELGSASKPYAGLLLARLVAQGRVRYEDRAADLLAPGFPVHPTVRRITLRHLLTHTSGLPGLPADFYPQAVPRWSTDPYGGYPADRVVRAFLRARPRHRPGTRWHYSNFAVSVLGHTLAAAT
;
A
#
# COMPACT_ATOMS: atom_id res chain seq x y z
N MET A 1 10.77 2.68 -26.07
CA MET A 1 12.06 2.15 -25.59
C MET A 1 12.33 2.81 -24.25
N THR A 2 11.78 2.24 -23.16
CA THR A 2 11.88 2.83 -21.83
C THR A 2 13.20 2.43 -21.20
N ASP A 3 14.05 3.43 -21.05
CA ASP A 3 15.32 3.39 -20.35
C ASP A 3 15.07 2.94 -18.91
N THR A 4 15.39 1.68 -18.62
CA THR A 4 15.43 1.18 -17.25
C THR A 4 16.66 1.79 -16.63
N THR A 5 16.48 2.93 -15.96
CA THR A 5 17.53 3.52 -15.14
C THR A 5 17.90 2.49 -14.07
N ALA A 6 18.96 1.73 -14.34
CA ALA A 6 19.57 0.86 -13.37
C ALA A 6 19.90 1.71 -12.13
N LEU A 7 19.51 1.23 -10.95
CA LEU A 7 19.96 1.83 -9.71
C LEU A 7 21.50 1.84 -9.74
N PRO A 8 22.16 2.97 -9.45
CA PRO A 8 23.60 3.04 -9.51
C PRO A 8 24.21 2.00 -8.57
N GLU A 9 24.93 1.05 -9.15
CA GLU A 9 25.77 0.10 -8.44
C GLU A 9 27.07 0.81 -8.05
N SER A 10 26.96 1.75 -7.10
CA SER A 10 28.13 2.35 -6.46
C SER A 10 27.81 2.60 -5.00
N ALA A 11 28.10 1.59 -4.19
CA ALA A 11 28.18 1.74 -2.75
C ALA A 11 29.56 2.29 -2.42
N ALA A 12 29.65 3.57 -2.05
CA ALA A 12 30.73 3.99 -1.17
C ALA A 12 30.76 3.02 0.03
N PRO A 13 31.94 2.59 0.51
CA PRO A 13 32.02 1.65 1.61
C PRO A 13 31.18 2.17 2.77
N ALA A 14 30.33 1.30 3.32
CA ALA A 14 29.49 1.63 4.45
C ALA A 14 30.33 2.29 5.54
N GLU A 15 29.86 3.41 6.10
CA GLU A 15 30.48 3.94 7.32
C GLU A 15 30.53 2.78 8.33
N PRO A 16 31.71 2.39 8.86
CA PRO A 16 31.86 1.17 9.67
C PRO A 16 30.88 1.09 10.84
N ALA A 17 30.50 2.25 11.39
CA ALA A 17 29.48 2.36 12.43
C ALA A 17 28.09 1.90 11.95
N THR A 18 27.67 2.28 10.73
CA THR A 18 26.37 1.91 10.16
C THR A 18 26.29 0.40 9.92
N ALA A 19 27.34 -0.19 9.35
CA ALA A 19 27.39 -1.64 9.14
C ALA A 19 27.28 -2.42 10.45
N ARG A 20 27.99 -1.96 11.50
CA ARG A 20 27.93 -2.56 12.84
C ARG A 20 26.53 -2.45 13.46
N LEU A 21 25.89 -1.29 13.36
CA LEU A 21 24.53 -1.09 13.89
C LEU A 21 23.50 -1.98 13.20
N LEU A 22 23.60 -2.11 11.87
CA LEU A 22 22.72 -3.00 11.11
C LEU A 22 22.94 -4.48 11.47
N ALA A 23 24.19 -4.90 11.68
CA ALA A 23 24.50 -6.25 12.11
C ALA A 23 23.94 -6.57 13.51
N GLU A 24 24.12 -5.65 14.46
CA GLU A 24 23.57 -5.78 15.80
C GLU A 24 22.03 -5.81 15.80
N ALA A 25 21.39 -4.95 15.01
CA ALA A 25 19.94 -4.93 14.87
C ALA A 25 19.42 -6.24 14.26
N ALA A 26 20.05 -6.75 13.20
CA ALA A 26 19.64 -8.00 12.58
C ALA A 26 19.78 -9.19 13.53
N GLY A 27 20.84 -9.22 14.36
CA GLY A 27 21.04 -10.27 15.37
C GLY A 27 20.03 -10.26 16.53
N ARG A 28 19.27 -9.17 16.71
CA ARG A 28 18.22 -9.04 17.73
C ARG A 28 16.82 -9.38 17.22
N ILE A 29 16.65 -9.54 15.91
CA ILE A 29 15.34 -9.80 15.30
C ILE A 29 15.12 -11.31 15.23
N ASP A 30 14.12 -11.78 15.98
CA ASP A 30 13.64 -13.16 15.89
C ASP A 30 12.74 -13.32 14.65
N ALA A 31 13.35 -13.70 13.53
CA ALA A 31 12.66 -13.95 12.27
C ALA A 31 13.40 -15.03 11.45
N PRO A 32 12.71 -15.76 10.56
CA PRO A 32 13.35 -16.69 9.64
C PRO A 32 14.37 -15.99 8.75
N ASP A 33 14.00 -14.83 8.20
CA ASP A 33 14.84 -13.99 7.35
C ASP A 33 14.57 -12.51 7.65
N VAL A 34 15.63 -11.70 7.66
CA VAL A 34 15.53 -10.24 7.76
C VAL A 34 16.52 -9.56 6.83
N VAL A 35 16.09 -8.48 6.20
CA VAL A 35 16.94 -7.58 5.40
C VAL A 35 16.78 -6.18 5.95
N LEU A 36 17.88 -5.58 6.41
CA LEU A 36 17.93 -4.21 6.87
C LEU A 36 18.76 -3.38 5.91
N ALA A 37 18.28 -2.18 5.57
CA ALA A 37 19.00 -1.27 4.69
C ALA A 37 18.95 0.16 5.21
N VAL A 38 20.07 0.87 5.12
CA VAL A 38 20.18 2.31 5.38
C VAL A 38 20.73 2.99 4.13
N SER A 39 20.02 3.99 3.64
CA SER A 39 20.48 4.86 2.56
C SER A 39 20.79 6.25 3.11
N ARG A 40 22.02 6.72 2.92
CA ARG A 40 22.50 8.04 3.38
C ARG A 40 23.45 8.63 2.33
N ASN A 41 23.21 9.88 1.93
CA ASN A 41 24.04 10.62 0.96
C ASN A 41 24.30 9.84 -0.35
N GLY A 42 23.28 9.14 -0.86
CA GLY A 42 23.40 8.31 -2.06
C GLY A 42 24.07 6.95 -1.86
N ALA A 43 24.69 6.70 -0.71
CA ALA A 43 25.25 5.40 -0.37
C ALA A 43 24.21 4.52 0.35
N ARG A 44 24.14 3.23 -0.01
CA ARG A 44 23.26 2.25 0.62
C ARG A 44 24.08 1.15 1.29
N THR A 45 23.85 0.94 2.58
CA THR A 45 24.37 -0.20 3.33
C THR A 45 23.24 -1.19 3.57
N VAL A 46 23.49 -2.47 3.31
CA VAL A 46 22.54 -3.57 3.52
C VAL A 46 23.15 -4.60 4.46
N HIS A 47 22.35 -5.14 5.37
CA HIS A 47 22.71 -6.28 6.20
C HIS A 47 21.55 -7.27 6.24
N THR A 48 21.85 -8.56 6.19
CA THR A 48 20.86 -9.63 6.22
C THR A 48 21.08 -10.53 7.43
N GLY A 49 20.01 -11.04 8.02
CA GLY A 49 20.06 -11.98 9.14
C GLY A 49 18.87 -12.95 9.12
N GLY A 50 18.66 -13.64 10.24
CA GLY A 50 17.56 -14.57 10.44
C GLY A 50 18.02 -15.99 10.75
N GLY A 51 17.12 -16.79 11.32
CA GLY A 51 17.39 -18.15 11.79
C GLY A 51 17.22 -19.25 10.74
N ALA A 52 16.65 -18.96 9.56
CA ALA A 52 16.44 -19.97 8.53
C ALA A 52 17.79 -20.42 7.91
N ALA A 53 17.84 -21.65 7.41
CA ALA A 53 18.97 -22.07 6.59
C ALA A 53 19.00 -21.26 5.28
N PRO A 54 20.19 -20.92 4.73
CA PRO A 54 20.29 -20.25 3.44
C PRO A 54 19.55 -21.03 2.35
N GLY A 55 18.68 -20.34 1.62
CA GLY A 55 18.01 -20.87 0.43
C GLY A 55 18.77 -20.59 -0.87
N PRO A 56 18.22 -20.99 -2.04
CA PRO A 56 18.83 -20.72 -3.34
C PRO A 56 18.81 -19.23 -3.75
N VAL A 57 17.95 -18.43 -3.11
CA VAL A 57 17.87 -16.98 -3.33
C VAL A 57 18.57 -16.28 -2.15
N PRO A 58 19.55 -15.40 -2.41
CA PRO A 58 20.17 -14.59 -1.36
C PRO A 58 19.12 -13.75 -0.61
N ARG A 59 19.29 -13.59 0.70
CA ARG A 59 18.30 -12.92 1.57
C ARG A 59 17.92 -11.53 1.08
N GLU A 60 18.91 -10.75 0.66
CA GLU A 60 18.76 -9.40 0.12
C GLU A 60 17.99 -9.34 -1.22
N ARG A 61 17.73 -10.49 -1.84
CA ARG A 61 16.94 -10.64 -3.08
C ARG A 61 15.60 -11.36 -2.85
N LEU A 62 15.26 -11.73 -1.62
CA LEU A 62 13.97 -12.34 -1.31
C LEU A 62 12.83 -11.36 -1.62
N ALA A 63 11.75 -11.90 -2.17
CA ALA A 63 10.51 -11.16 -2.31
C ALA A 63 9.76 -11.18 -0.99
N HIS A 64 9.31 -10.01 -0.53
CA HIS A 64 8.51 -9.86 0.68
C HIS A 64 7.16 -9.26 0.35
N GLU A 65 6.12 -9.72 1.04
CA GLU A 65 4.83 -9.02 1.02
C GLU A 65 4.95 -7.68 1.73
N LEU A 66 4.78 -6.59 0.99
CA LEU A 66 4.96 -5.23 1.50
C LEU A 66 3.90 -4.83 2.54
N GLY A 67 2.76 -5.53 2.54
CA GLY A 67 1.61 -5.17 3.35
C GLY A 67 1.27 -3.68 3.25
N SER A 68 1.20 -3.00 4.38
CA SER A 68 0.86 -1.57 4.42
C SER A 68 1.93 -0.64 3.86
N ALA A 69 3.17 -1.12 3.62
CA ALA A 69 4.19 -0.35 2.91
C ALA A 69 3.83 -0.13 1.42
N SER A 70 2.79 -0.79 0.90
CA SER A 70 2.24 -0.51 -0.44
C SER A 70 1.48 0.83 -0.53
N LYS A 71 0.94 1.37 0.58
CA LYS A 71 0.06 2.55 0.53
C LYS A 71 0.72 3.83 0.01
N PRO A 72 1.98 4.16 0.38
CA PRO A 72 2.70 5.28 -0.21
C PRO A 72 2.80 5.22 -1.74
N TYR A 73 2.89 4.02 -2.34
CA TYR A 73 2.90 3.87 -3.80
C TYR A 73 1.56 4.29 -4.43
N ALA A 74 0.42 3.94 -3.81
CA ALA A 74 -0.88 4.42 -4.26
C ALA A 74 -0.99 5.97 -4.15
N GLY A 75 -0.42 6.55 -3.09
CA GLY A 75 -0.31 8.00 -2.94
C GLY A 75 0.56 8.65 -4.00
N LEU A 76 1.71 8.05 -4.34
CA LEU A 76 2.61 8.52 -5.39
C LEU A 76 1.93 8.46 -6.77
N LEU A 77 1.21 7.38 -7.07
CA LEU A 77 0.44 7.25 -8.31
C LEU A 77 -0.62 8.35 -8.42
N LEU A 78 -1.39 8.59 -7.34
CA LEU A 78 -2.35 9.69 -7.31
C LEU A 78 -1.65 11.05 -7.53
N ALA A 79 -0.56 11.33 -6.81
CA ALA A 79 0.17 12.58 -6.96
C ALA A 79 0.68 12.80 -8.39
N ARG A 80 1.19 11.74 -9.04
CA ARG A 80 1.62 11.77 -10.44
C ARG A 80 0.45 12.09 -11.38
N LEU A 81 -0.70 11.43 -11.19
CA LEU A 81 -1.88 11.66 -12.03
C LEU A 81 -2.45 13.08 -11.86
N VAL A 82 -2.39 13.63 -10.65
CA VAL A 82 -2.76 15.03 -10.38
C VAL A 82 -1.79 16.00 -11.06
N ALA A 83 -0.48 15.76 -10.96
CA ALA A 83 0.52 16.58 -11.63
C ALA A 83 0.36 16.59 -13.17
N GLN A 84 -0.16 15.49 -13.72
CA GLN A 84 -0.48 15.36 -15.15
C GLN A 84 -1.85 15.95 -15.53
N GLY A 85 -2.61 16.50 -14.57
CA GLY A 85 -3.95 17.04 -14.81
C GLY A 85 -5.02 15.97 -15.15
N ARG A 86 -4.73 14.68 -14.91
CA ARG A 86 -5.66 13.58 -15.24
C ARG A 86 -6.78 13.42 -14.23
N VAL A 87 -6.51 13.73 -12.97
CA VAL A 87 -7.47 13.75 -11.86
C VAL A 87 -7.13 14.89 -10.90
N ARG A 88 -8.03 15.20 -9.98
CA ARG A 88 -7.82 16.11 -8.85
C ARG A 88 -8.06 15.38 -7.54
N TYR A 89 -7.43 15.85 -6.47
CA TYR A 89 -7.65 15.32 -5.12
C TYR A 89 -9.12 15.41 -4.69
N GLU A 90 -9.86 16.38 -5.22
CA GLU A 90 -11.25 16.69 -4.93
C GLU A 90 -12.23 15.88 -5.80
N ASP A 91 -11.75 15.15 -6.80
CA ASP A 91 -12.61 14.32 -7.62
C ASP A 91 -13.24 13.22 -6.77
N ARG A 92 -14.52 12.94 -7.05
CA ARG A 92 -15.34 12.01 -6.28
C ARG A 92 -15.09 10.60 -6.77
N ALA A 93 -14.72 9.71 -5.84
CA ALA A 93 -14.33 8.35 -6.21
C ALA A 93 -15.47 7.56 -6.87
N ALA A 94 -16.71 7.76 -6.41
CA ALA A 94 -17.88 7.12 -7.02
C ALA A 94 -18.15 7.61 -8.45
N ASP A 95 -17.85 8.87 -8.77
CA ASP A 95 -18.10 9.43 -10.10
C ASP A 95 -17.06 8.92 -11.11
N LEU A 96 -15.84 8.61 -10.66
CA LEU A 96 -14.78 7.99 -11.47
C LEU A 96 -14.98 6.47 -11.63
N LEU A 97 -15.39 5.77 -10.57
CA LEU A 97 -15.57 4.32 -10.59
C LEU A 97 -16.84 3.86 -11.31
N ALA A 98 -17.95 4.58 -11.12
CA ALA A 98 -19.25 4.20 -11.64
C ALA A 98 -20.10 5.46 -11.91
N PRO A 99 -19.81 6.21 -12.99
CA PRO A 99 -20.54 7.40 -13.37
C PRO A 99 -22.06 7.14 -13.41
N GLY A 100 -22.84 8.00 -12.76
CA GLY A 100 -24.31 7.88 -12.72
C GLY A 100 -24.87 6.77 -11.81
N PHE A 101 -24.04 5.88 -11.26
CA PHE A 101 -24.53 4.80 -10.38
C PHE A 101 -25.02 5.37 -9.05
N PRO A 102 -26.23 5.02 -8.57
CA PRO A 102 -26.76 5.54 -7.32
C PRO A 102 -25.98 4.98 -6.11
N VAL A 103 -25.51 5.87 -5.23
CA VAL A 103 -24.79 5.53 -4.00
C VAL A 103 -25.33 6.33 -2.82
N HIS A 104 -24.98 5.90 -1.60
CA HIS A 104 -25.30 6.64 -0.38
C HIS A 104 -24.77 8.10 -0.44
N PRO A 105 -25.51 9.11 0.06
CA PRO A 105 -25.07 10.52 0.00
C PRO A 105 -23.67 10.77 0.59
N THR A 106 -23.34 10.04 1.67
CA THR A 106 -21.99 10.09 2.27
C THR A 106 -20.92 9.53 1.33
N VAL A 107 -21.21 8.42 0.62
CA VAL A 107 -20.28 7.82 -0.35
C VAL A 107 -20.07 8.75 -1.54
N ARG A 108 -21.13 9.41 -2.04
CA ARG A 108 -21.03 10.39 -3.14
C ARG A 108 -20.05 11.53 -2.82
N ARG A 109 -19.86 11.87 -1.54
CA ARG A 109 -18.95 12.95 -1.09
C ARG A 109 -17.52 12.48 -0.83
N ILE A 110 -17.23 11.18 -0.95
CA ILE A 110 -15.87 10.65 -0.79
C ILE A 110 -15.03 11.07 -2.00
N THR A 111 -13.90 11.74 -1.74
CA THR A 111 -12.96 12.20 -2.76
C THR A 111 -11.67 11.37 -2.70
N LEU A 112 -10.82 11.50 -3.71
CA LEU A 112 -9.50 10.86 -3.72
C LEU A 112 -8.65 11.26 -2.49
N ARG A 113 -8.72 12.54 -2.08
CA ARG A 113 -8.09 13.05 -0.85
C ARG A 113 -8.58 12.30 0.39
N HIS A 114 -9.89 12.08 0.51
CA HIS A 114 -10.46 11.39 1.67
C HIS A 114 -10.01 9.93 1.75
N LEU A 115 -9.89 9.25 0.60
CA LEU A 115 -9.37 7.89 0.54
C LEU A 115 -7.88 7.83 0.93
N LEU A 116 -7.06 8.70 0.33
CA LEU A 116 -5.63 8.80 0.59
C LEU A 116 -5.31 9.08 2.06
N THR A 117 -6.06 9.98 2.69
CA THR A 117 -5.80 10.47 4.06
C THR A 117 -6.47 9.66 5.14
N HIS A 118 -7.14 8.54 4.80
CA HIS A 118 -7.92 7.74 5.75
C HIS A 118 -9.03 8.53 6.46
N THR A 119 -9.66 9.49 5.76
CA THR A 119 -10.73 10.33 6.30
C THR A 119 -12.07 10.13 5.58
N SER A 120 -12.22 9.07 4.78
CA SER A 120 -13.43 8.77 3.99
C SER A 120 -14.63 8.35 4.83
N GLY A 121 -14.44 7.97 6.09
CA GLY A 121 -15.46 7.36 6.94
C GLY A 121 -15.72 5.88 6.63
N LEU A 122 -14.98 5.27 5.69
CA LEU A 122 -15.05 3.84 5.40
C LEU A 122 -14.50 3.02 6.59
N PRO A 123 -15.03 1.79 6.80
CA PRO A 123 -14.47 0.85 7.77
C PRO A 123 -13.06 0.38 7.35
N GLY A 124 -12.37 -0.35 8.25
CA GLY A 124 -11.04 -0.87 8.00
C GLY A 124 -10.98 -1.78 6.77
N LEU A 125 -12.01 -2.61 6.63
CA LEU A 125 -12.22 -3.60 5.59
C LEU A 125 -13.69 -3.58 5.15
N PRO A 126 -14.02 -4.06 3.94
CA PRO A 126 -15.41 -4.27 3.53
C PRO A 126 -16.19 -5.12 4.54
N ALA A 127 -17.48 -4.83 4.75
CA ALA A 127 -18.30 -5.55 5.72
C ALA A 127 -18.41 -7.06 5.43
N ASP A 128 -18.31 -7.44 4.16
CA ASP A 128 -18.37 -8.83 3.69
C ASP A 128 -16.99 -9.47 3.47
N PHE A 129 -15.91 -8.83 3.94
CA PHE A 129 -14.55 -9.34 3.81
C PHE A 129 -14.30 -10.57 4.68
N TYR A 130 -14.63 -10.50 5.98
CA TYR A 130 -14.27 -11.54 6.95
C TYR A 130 -14.74 -12.95 6.56
N PRO A 131 -15.98 -13.16 6.08
CA PRO A 131 -16.42 -14.50 5.66
C PRO A 131 -15.56 -15.11 4.54
N GLN A 132 -14.94 -14.28 3.69
CA GLN A 132 -14.05 -14.72 2.61
C GLN A 132 -12.61 -14.95 3.10
N ALA A 133 -12.18 -14.16 4.09
CA ALA A 133 -10.82 -14.16 4.59
C ALA A 133 -10.55 -15.26 5.63
N VAL A 134 -11.54 -15.63 6.45
CA VAL A 134 -11.37 -16.61 7.54
C VAL A 134 -10.74 -17.94 7.09
N PRO A 135 -11.15 -18.57 5.97
CA PRO A 135 -10.54 -19.82 5.51
C PRO A 135 -9.05 -19.71 5.15
N ARG A 136 -8.54 -18.49 4.92
CA ARG A 136 -7.17 -18.21 4.48
C ARG A 136 -6.44 -17.23 5.41
N TRP A 137 -6.94 -17.05 6.63
CA TRP A 137 -6.48 -15.98 7.52
C TRP A 137 -4.98 -16.01 7.81
N SER A 138 -4.41 -17.21 7.90
CA SER A 138 -2.98 -17.45 8.16
C SER A 138 -2.10 -17.49 6.91
N THR A 139 -2.68 -17.37 5.71
CA THR A 139 -1.96 -17.47 4.43
C THR A 139 -2.24 -16.23 3.60
N ASP A 140 -3.31 -16.22 2.82
CA ASP A 140 -3.70 -15.12 1.95
C ASP A 140 -5.17 -14.73 2.17
N PRO A 141 -5.47 -13.90 3.20
CA PRO A 141 -6.83 -13.47 3.50
C PRO A 141 -7.43 -12.54 2.43
N TYR A 142 -6.60 -11.94 1.55
CA TYR A 142 -7.06 -11.02 0.51
C TYR A 142 -7.27 -11.70 -0.85
N GLY A 143 -6.60 -12.81 -1.13
CA GLY A 143 -6.70 -13.51 -2.42
C GLY A 143 -8.09 -14.08 -2.73
N GLY A 144 -8.95 -14.22 -1.73
CA GLY A 144 -10.36 -14.58 -1.91
C GLY A 144 -11.30 -13.39 -2.17
N TYR A 145 -10.78 -12.16 -2.20
CA TYR A 145 -11.59 -10.94 -2.28
C TYR A 145 -11.31 -10.15 -3.57
N PRO A 146 -12.04 -10.45 -4.66
CA PRO A 146 -11.71 -9.93 -5.99
C PRO A 146 -12.03 -8.44 -6.15
N ALA A 147 -11.40 -7.81 -7.13
CA ALA A 147 -11.47 -6.37 -7.42
C ALA A 147 -12.91 -5.85 -7.58
N ASP A 148 -13.74 -6.57 -8.34
CA ASP A 148 -15.15 -6.25 -8.57
C ASP A 148 -15.96 -6.23 -7.25
N ARG A 149 -15.58 -7.07 -6.29
CA ARG A 149 -16.21 -7.12 -4.98
C ARG A 149 -15.84 -5.91 -4.12
N VAL A 150 -14.60 -5.44 -4.17
CA VAL A 150 -14.17 -4.17 -3.55
C VAL A 150 -15.01 -3.02 -4.06
N VAL A 151 -15.14 -2.90 -5.39
CA VAL A 151 -15.93 -1.83 -6.01
C VAL A 151 -17.40 -1.92 -5.61
N ARG A 152 -18.02 -3.11 -5.70
CA ARG A 152 -19.41 -3.30 -5.26
C ARG A 152 -19.63 -2.97 -3.79
N ALA A 153 -18.71 -3.39 -2.92
CA ALA A 153 -18.79 -3.08 -1.50
C ALA A 153 -18.72 -1.57 -1.26
N PHE A 154 -17.90 -0.85 -2.04
CA PHE A 154 -17.78 0.61 -1.93
C PHE A 154 -19.06 1.32 -2.37
N LEU A 155 -19.60 0.96 -3.53
CA LEU A 155 -20.83 1.56 -4.06
C LEU A 155 -22.04 1.30 -3.13
N ARG A 156 -22.03 0.19 -2.38
CA ARG A 156 -23.07 -0.18 -1.39
C ARG A 156 -22.76 0.29 0.03
N ALA A 157 -21.61 0.93 0.28
CA ALA A 157 -21.20 1.29 1.62
C ALA A 157 -22.15 2.31 2.26
N ARG A 158 -22.28 2.23 3.59
CA ARG A 158 -23.04 3.20 4.40
C ARG A 158 -22.15 3.76 5.52
N PRO A 159 -21.19 4.66 5.20
CA PRO A 159 -20.33 5.27 6.19
C PRO A 159 -21.13 6.03 7.26
N ARG A 160 -20.79 5.83 8.53
CA ARG A 160 -21.45 6.50 9.68
C ARG A 160 -20.95 7.93 9.91
N HIS A 161 -19.78 8.26 9.38
CA HIS A 161 -19.14 9.56 9.55
C HIS A 161 -19.02 10.29 8.22
N ARG A 162 -19.12 11.62 8.27
CA ARG A 162 -18.95 12.45 7.08
C ARG A 162 -17.47 12.43 6.64
N PRO A 163 -17.16 12.31 5.34
CA PRO A 163 -15.79 12.39 4.86
C PRO A 163 -15.10 13.68 5.31
N GLY A 164 -13.83 13.58 5.67
CA GLY A 164 -13.00 14.70 6.14
C GLY A 164 -13.18 15.06 7.62
N THR A 165 -14.08 14.40 8.37
CA THR A 165 -14.36 14.78 9.78
C THR A 165 -13.61 13.95 10.82
N ARG A 166 -13.17 12.74 10.45
CA ARG A 166 -12.50 11.81 11.37
C ARG A 166 -11.46 11.01 10.60
N TRP A 167 -10.32 10.79 11.24
CA TRP A 167 -9.32 9.85 10.75
C TRP A 167 -9.68 8.43 11.21
N HIS A 168 -9.58 7.46 10.31
CA HIS A 168 -9.76 6.05 10.60
C HIS A 168 -8.95 5.21 9.59
N TYR A 169 -7.92 4.52 10.08
CA TYR A 169 -7.10 3.65 9.25
C TYR A 169 -7.96 2.64 8.48
N SER A 170 -7.83 2.63 7.16
CA SER A 170 -8.70 1.85 6.28
C SER A 170 -7.95 1.29 5.09
N ASN A 171 -7.75 -0.03 5.10
CA ASN A 171 -7.26 -0.77 3.93
C ASN A 171 -8.27 -0.66 2.79
N PHE A 172 -9.56 -0.73 3.13
CA PHE A 172 -10.64 -0.57 2.16
C PHE A 172 -10.57 0.76 1.40
N ALA A 173 -10.31 1.87 2.10
CA ALA A 173 -10.18 3.17 1.46
C ALA A 173 -9.03 3.21 0.44
N VAL A 174 -7.88 2.60 0.76
CA VAL A 174 -6.73 2.55 -0.17
C VAL A 174 -6.99 1.59 -1.34
N SER A 175 -7.66 0.46 -1.11
CA SER A 175 -8.08 -0.45 -2.19
C SER A 175 -9.04 0.25 -3.16
N VAL A 176 -10.02 1.00 -2.64
CA VAL A 176 -10.93 1.83 -3.46
C VAL A 176 -10.14 2.89 -4.23
N LEU A 177 -9.15 3.54 -3.60
CA LEU A 177 -8.29 4.49 -4.30
C LEU A 177 -7.58 3.83 -5.49
N GLY A 178 -6.94 2.68 -5.29
CA GLY A 178 -6.27 1.93 -6.36
C GLY A 178 -7.20 1.64 -7.56
N HIS A 179 -8.40 1.10 -7.29
CA HIS A 179 -9.38 0.85 -8.35
C HIS A 179 -9.88 2.14 -9.02
N THR A 180 -10.02 3.23 -8.26
CA THR A 180 -10.43 4.53 -8.80
C THR A 180 -9.36 5.10 -9.74
N LEU A 181 -8.09 4.99 -9.36
CA LEU A 181 -6.98 5.40 -10.23
C LEU A 181 -6.96 4.56 -11.50
N ALA A 182 -7.11 3.24 -11.39
CA ALA A 182 -7.16 2.34 -12.56
C ALA A 182 -8.30 2.67 -13.52
N ALA A 183 -9.48 3.06 -13.02
CA ALA A 183 -10.61 3.46 -13.85
C ALA A 183 -10.41 4.84 -14.53
N ALA A 184 -9.58 5.71 -13.94
CA ALA A 184 -9.30 7.05 -14.46
C ALA A 184 -8.10 7.10 -15.43
N THR A 185 -7.42 5.96 -15.64
CA THR A 185 -6.20 5.89 -16.44
C THR A 185 -6.29 5.04 -17.68
#